data_AF-A0A8T0BXJ1-F1
#
_entry.id   AF-A0A8T0BXJ1-F1
#
_cell.length_a   1.000
_cell.length_b   1.000
_cell.length_c   1.000
_cell.angle_alpha   90.00
_cell.angle_beta   90.00
_cell.angle_gamma   90.00
#
_symmetry.space_group_name_H-M   'P 1'
#
loop_
_entity.id
_entity.type
_entity.pdbx_description
1 polymer ?
#
loop_
_entity_poly.entity_id
_entity_poly.type
_entity_poly.pdbx_seq_one_letter_code
_entity_poly.pdbx_strand_id
1 'polypeptide(L)'
;MEFFRSSGVMRFVLVCALAFHLVPLRCSADPPPVCQSYSTCSECLRSPGCAWCKQQDFLKYGESDERRCDSMDVLRKRNCTTNNVINPEPDIVKMKNNDLSSSSNNVVQLKPQSLKVQLRIGVPQEFTVEFKRAEGYPIDLYYLMDLSYSMKDDLEKIKNLGQDILKKLQEETKSVHIGFGSFVDKETLPYVSQTKARRQNPCPTRSDICQPAFTFHNVLPLTSDANEFKREVSKQKISGNLDSPEAGLDAIMQAAVCKNINWRDVTRILVYTSDDTFHMAGDGRLAGIFTPHDGKCHLKPDGLYDGTLLDYPSVGHLSQVLQANNIQLIFAVTNNSYPEYKALSALIPQSVVGVLNNDSSNVVQLISEAYGNLSSTLLLEHNITVPGLHVSYKSDCKGQSSNAWQHRGECSGIQKEKVLFTVRLNASECLAAPTTFEIQMMGINEVLKVTVETMCDCDCGAKEENSKHCAGNGTLDCGICRTTAFRSAAEKVCVSAGGVCAVGVSVGSTASVTMPTVPATSASSATVSITIPVAISSTHTESESERDVRYRVQEHQRNWVSNKKERKE
;
A
#
# COMPACT_ATOMS: atom_id res chain seq x y z
N MET A 1 -66.85 7.88 22.49
CA MET A 1 -67.65 8.10 21.27
C MET A 1 -66.67 8.11 20.11
N GLU A 2 -66.39 6.96 19.47
CA GLU A 2 -67.19 6.29 18.43
C GLU A 2 -66.83 6.77 17.01
N PHE A 3 -66.64 5.78 16.11
CA PHE A 3 -66.52 5.85 14.64
C PHE A 3 -65.20 6.40 14.05
N PHE A 4 -64.40 5.71 13.23
CA PHE A 4 -64.73 4.71 12.20
C PHE A 4 -63.76 3.52 12.16
N ARG A 5 -64.37 2.35 11.98
CA ARG A 5 -63.79 1.08 11.54
C ARG A 5 -63.54 1.13 10.02
N SER A 6 -62.60 0.28 9.58
CA SER A 6 -62.45 -0.27 8.22
C SER A 6 -61.47 0.44 7.29
N SER A 7 -60.33 -0.21 7.07
CA SER A 7 -60.00 -0.73 5.74
C SER A 7 -58.88 -1.76 5.85
N GLY A 8 -59.19 -3.01 5.51
CA GLY A 8 -58.25 -4.15 5.49
C GLY A 8 -57.06 -4.01 4.54
N VAL A 9 -56.92 -2.86 3.88
CA VAL A 9 -55.81 -2.52 2.97
C VAL A 9 -54.51 -2.26 3.75
N MET A 10 -54.59 -1.66 4.95
CA MET A 10 -53.40 -1.28 5.72
C MET A 10 -52.70 -2.48 6.40
N ARG A 11 -53.42 -3.58 6.65
CA ARG A 11 -52.82 -4.84 7.13
C ARG A 11 -52.14 -5.64 6.03
N PHE A 12 -52.61 -5.56 4.78
CA PHE A 12 -51.96 -6.24 3.66
C PHE A 12 -50.63 -5.57 3.26
N VAL A 13 -50.56 -4.24 3.34
CA VAL A 13 -49.32 -3.49 3.04
C VAL A 13 -48.25 -3.74 4.10
N LEU A 14 -48.60 -3.85 5.37
CA LEU A 14 -47.64 -4.14 6.46
C LEU A 14 -47.12 -5.58 6.43
N VAL A 15 -47.94 -6.56 6.03
CA VAL A 15 -47.50 -7.96 5.91
C VAL A 15 -46.60 -8.16 4.68
N CYS A 16 -46.88 -7.48 3.56
CA CYS A 16 -45.97 -7.49 2.41
C CYS A 16 -44.64 -6.77 2.72
N ALA A 17 -44.66 -5.65 3.45
CA ALA A 17 -43.44 -4.95 3.85
C ALA A 17 -42.55 -5.77 4.81
N LEU A 18 -43.14 -6.55 5.72
CA LEU A 18 -42.40 -7.44 6.63
C LEU A 18 -41.91 -8.72 5.94
N ALA A 19 -42.58 -9.19 4.88
CA ALA A 19 -42.11 -10.34 4.09
C ALA A 19 -40.90 -10.02 3.19
N PHE A 20 -40.73 -8.75 2.78
CA PHE A 20 -39.56 -8.31 2.00
C PHE A 20 -38.31 -8.06 2.86
N HIS A 21 -38.42 -8.00 4.19
CA HIS A 21 -37.28 -7.80 5.10
C HIS A 21 -36.66 -9.10 5.66
N LEU A 22 -37.16 -10.28 5.25
CA LEU A 22 -36.68 -11.59 5.73
C LEU A 22 -36.13 -12.50 4.62
N VAL A 23 -35.84 -11.95 3.43
CA VAL A 23 -35.01 -12.68 2.46
C VAL A 23 -33.57 -12.22 2.66
N PRO A 24 -32.69 -13.03 3.27
CA PRO A 24 -31.27 -12.73 3.23
C PRO A 24 -30.87 -12.66 1.76
N LEU A 25 -30.36 -11.51 1.32
CA LEU A 25 -29.59 -11.41 0.08
C LEU A 25 -28.39 -12.35 0.24
N ARG A 26 -28.57 -13.61 -0.14
CA ARG A 26 -27.45 -14.48 -0.46
C ARG A 26 -26.83 -13.85 -1.70
N CYS A 27 -25.71 -13.14 -1.54
CA CYS A 27 -24.80 -12.95 -2.64
C CYS A 27 -24.38 -14.37 -3.08
N SER A 28 -25.05 -14.84 -4.13
CA SER A 28 -24.56 -15.97 -4.90
C SER A 28 -23.15 -15.63 -5.38
N ALA A 29 -22.29 -16.64 -5.46
CA ALA A 29 -21.03 -16.54 -6.16
C ALA A 29 -21.20 -15.77 -7.48
N ASP A 30 -20.23 -14.93 -7.83
CA ASP A 30 -20.21 -14.19 -9.09
C ASP A 30 -20.62 -15.13 -10.24
N PRO A 31 -21.56 -14.72 -11.12
CA PRO A 31 -21.97 -15.56 -12.23
C PRO A 31 -20.72 -15.93 -13.06
N PRO A 32 -20.62 -17.18 -13.54
CA PRO A 32 -19.46 -17.62 -14.30
C PRO A 32 -19.26 -16.69 -15.50
N PRO A 33 -18.01 -16.30 -15.80
CA PRO A 33 -17.73 -15.36 -16.88
C PRO A 33 -18.29 -15.90 -18.20
N VAL A 34 -19.07 -15.07 -18.90
CA VAL A 34 -19.62 -15.40 -20.21
C VAL A 34 -18.54 -15.18 -21.26
N CYS A 35 -18.19 -16.24 -21.99
CA CYS A 35 -17.19 -16.16 -23.04
C CYS A 35 -17.63 -15.21 -24.17
N GLN A 36 -16.75 -14.28 -24.54
CA GLN A 36 -16.89 -13.46 -25.74
C GLN A 36 -16.02 -14.08 -26.84
N SER A 37 -16.63 -14.41 -27.98
CA SER A 37 -15.92 -15.03 -29.09
C SER A 37 -15.00 -14.04 -29.82
N TYR A 38 -13.78 -14.48 -30.14
CA TYR A 38 -12.76 -13.71 -30.89
C TYR A 38 -12.20 -14.55 -32.04
N SER A 39 -11.66 -13.89 -33.07
CA SER A 39 -11.16 -14.53 -34.29
C SER A 39 -9.75 -15.11 -34.15
N THR A 40 -9.03 -14.82 -33.08
CA THR A 40 -7.68 -15.35 -32.82
C THR A 40 -7.61 -16.09 -31.49
N CYS A 41 -6.76 -17.11 -31.41
CA CYS A 41 -6.61 -17.87 -30.17
C CYS A 41 -6.12 -17.00 -29.01
N SER A 42 -5.12 -16.16 -29.20
CA SER A 42 -4.60 -15.30 -28.12
C SER A 42 -5.67 -14.36 -27.57
N GLU A 43 -6.47 -13.69 -28.42
CA GLU A 43 -7.57 -12.84 -27.95
C GLU A 43 -8.65 -13.65 -27.22
N CYS A 44 -8.98 -14.82 -27.76
CA CYS A 44 -9.89 -15.75 -27.10
C CYS A 44 -9.41 -16.10 -25.69
N LEU A 45 -8.11 -16.39 -25.56
CA LEU A 45 -7.50 -16.76 -24.29
C LEU A 45 -7.42 -15.61 -23.28
N ARG A 46 -7.47 -14.37 -23.75
CA ARG A 46 -7.54 -13.17 -22.89
C ARG A 46 -8.95 -12.92 -22.36
N SER A 47 -9.96 -13.55 -22.93
CA SER A 47 -11.33 -13.45 -22.45
C SER A 47 -11.62 -14.49 -21.36
N PRO A 48 -12.11 -14.08 -20.18
CA PRO A 48 -12.57 -14.99 -19.14
C PRO A 48 -13.60 -16.01 -19.63
N GLY A 49 -13.49 -17.26 -19.15
CA GLY A 49 -14.43 -18.33 -19.47
C GLY A 49 -14.33 -18.92 -20.88
N CYS A 50 -13.42 -18.41 -21.72
CA CYS A 50 -13.22 -18.90 -23.08
C CYS A 50 -12.12 -19.95 -23.20
N ALA A 51 -12.33 -20.86 -24.15
CA ALA A 51 -11.37 -21.84 -24.65
C ALA A 51 -11.31 -21.76 -26.18
N TRP A 52 -10.25 -22.31 -26.77
CA TRP A 52 -10.05 -22.30 -28.23
C TRP A 52 -10.00 -23.70 -28.83
N CYS A 53 -10.68 -23.94 -29.94
CA CYS A 53 -10.59 -25.19 -30.69
C CYS A 53 -9.63 -25.08 -31.87
N LYS A 54 -8.46 -25.75 -31.77
CA LYS A 54 -7.45 -25.83 -32.85
C LYS A 54 -7.73 -26.91 -33.90
N GLN A 55 -8.79 -27.70 -33.74
CA GLN A 55 -9.12 -28.81 -34.64
C GLN A 55 -9.41 -28.29 -36.05
N GLN A 56 -8.81 -28.92 -37.07
CA GLN A 56 -8.83 -28.43 -38.45
C GLN A 56 -10.25 -28.41 -39.04
N ASP A 57 -10.97 -29.52 -38.93
CA ASP A 57 -12.31 -29.76 -39.50
C ASP A 57 -13.46 -29.28 -38.59
N PHE A 58 -13.17 -28.39 -37.64
CA PHE A 58 -14.15 -27.91 -36.65
C PHE A 58 -15.21 -26.95 -37.23
N LEU A 59 -14.81 -26.11 -38.19
CA LEU A 59 -15.71 -25.12 -38.79
C LEU A 59 -16.45 -25.71 -39.99
N LYS A 60 -17.75 -25.43 -40.08
CA LYS A 60 -18.55 -25.71 -41.27
C LYS A 60 -18.29 -24.65 -42.35
N TYR A 61 -18.57 -25.01 -43.60
CA TYR A 61 -18.42 -24.08 -44.73
C TYR A 61 -19.18 -22.77 -44.48
N GLY A 62 -18.46 -21.64 -44.53
CA GLY A 62 -19.00 -20.30 -44.32
C GLY A 62 -19.06 -19.83 -42.85
N GLU A 63 -18.63 -20.63 -41.88
CA GLU A 63 -18.51 -20.17 -40.49
C GLU A 63 -17.23 -19.34 -40.26
N SER A 64 -17.34 -18.31 -39.41
CA SER A 64 -16.21 -17.47 -38.98
C SER A 64 -15.28 -18.18 -38.00
N ASP A 65 -13.99 -17.84 -38.03
CA ASP A 65 -12.99 -18.29 -37.05
C ASP A 65 -13.34 -17.94 -35.60
N GLU A 66 -14.19 -16.93 -35.38
CA GLU A 66 -14.75 -16.60 -34.07
C GLU A 66 -15.42 -17.79 -33.38
N ARG A 67 -16.00 -18.73 -34.16
CA ARG A 67 -16.65 -19.92 -33.61
C ARG A 67 -15.69 -20.90 -32.96
N ARG A 68 -14.38 -20.79 -33.23
CA ARG A 68 -13.34 -21.56 -32.53
C ARG A 68 -13.14 -21.09 -31.09
N CYS A 69 -13.59 -19.87 -30.76
CA CYS A 69 -13.56 -19.32 -29.42
C CYS A 69 -14.93 -19.42 -28.74
N ASP A 70 -15.05 -20.32 -27.76
CA ASP A 70 -16.27 -20.45 -26.95
C ASP A 70 -15.92 -21.09 -25.61
N SER A 71 -16.90 -21.20 -24.72
CA SER A 71 -16.80 -22.02 -23.52
C SER A 71 -16.43 -23.47 -23.85
N MET A 72 -15.68 -24.12 -22.97
CA MET A 72 -15.22 -25.50 -23.14
C MET A 72 -16.37 -26.47 -23.43
N ASP A 73 -17.52 -26.28 -22.78
CA ASP A 73 -18.70 -27.12 -22.94
C ASP A 73 -19.36 -26.98 -24.32
N VAL A 74 -19.40 -25.76 -24.87
CA VAL A 74 -19.95 -25.52 -26.22
C VAL A 74 -19.02 -26.10 -27.28
N LEU A 75 -17.71 -25.93 -27.13
CA LEU A 75 -16.73 -26.53 -28.05
C LEU A 75 -16.85 -28.06 -28.09
N ARG A 76 -16.99 -28.70 -26.92
CA ARG A 76 -17.22 -30.14 -26.82
C ARG A 76 -18.54 -30.58 -27.47
N LYS A 77 -19.64 -29.83 -27.25
CA LYS A 77 -20.93 -30.09 -27.92
C LYS A 77 -20.86 -29.96 -29.44
N ARG A 78 -19.93 -29.16 -29.95
CA ARG A 78 -19.63 -29.01 -31.38
C ARG A 78 -18.60 -30.03 -31.89
N ASN A 79 -18.33 -31.10 -31.14
CA ASN A 79 -17.39 -32.17 -31.48
C ASN A 79 -15.92 -31.73 -31.61
N CYS A 80 -15.49 -30.67 -30.92
CA CYS A 80 -14.07 -30.42 -30.74
C CYS A 80 -13.49 -31.47 -29.78
N THR A 81 -12.52 -32.25 -30.27
CA THR A 81 -11.83 -33.28 -29.47
C THR A 81 -11.00 -32.65 -28.36
N THR A 82 -10.94 -33.30 -27.18
CA THR A 82 -10.28 -32.74 -25.98
C THR A 82 -8.82 -32.33 -26.22
N ASN A 83 -8.06 -33.10 -27.00
CA ASN A 83 -6.64 -32.80 -27.31
C ASN A 83 -6.47 -31.57 -28.22
N ASN A 84 -7.55 -31.14 -28.88
CA ASN A 84 -7.58 -29.96 -29.74
C ASN A 84 -8.27 -28.76 -29.09
N VAL A 85 -8.73 -28.89 -27.84
CA VAL A 85 -9.18 -27.75 -27.04
C VAL A 85 -7.98 -27.18 -26.29
N ILE A 86 -7.70 -25.90 -26.51
CA ILE A 86 -6.71 -25.12 -25.78
C ILE A 86 -7.45 -24.36 -24.69
N ASN A 87 -7.27 -24.80 -23.47
CA ASN A 87 -7.75 -24.14 -22.27
C ASN A 87 -6.70 -24.34 -21.16
N PRO A 88 -5.66 -23.50 -21.09
CA PRO A 88 -4.60 -23.68 -20.12
C PRO A 88 -5.16 -23.59 -18.70
N GLU A 89 -4.87 -24.59 -17.88
CA GLU A 89 -5.28 -24.62 -16.48
C GLU A 89 -4.28 -23.82 -15.65
N PRO A 90 -4.74 -22.91 -14.78
CA PRO A 90 -3.88 -22.19 -13.86
C PRO A 90 -3.25 -23.16 -12.83
N ASP A 91 -2.07 -22.81 -12.32
CA ASP A 91 -1.31 -23.66 -11.41
C ASP A 91 -0.59 -22.84 -10.33
N ILE A 92 -0.33 -23.47 -9.18
CA ILE A 92 0.41 -22.89 -8.06
C ILE A 92 1.54 -23.85 -7.65
N VAL A 93 2.77 -23.46 -7.97
CA VAL A 93 3.97 -24.21 -7.62
C VAL A 93 4.63 -23.61 -6.38
N LYS A 94 4.81 -24.43 -5.35
CA LYS A 94 5.53 -24.04 -4.13
C LYS A 94 7.03 -24.19 -4.33
N MET A 95 7.72 -23.05 -4.48
CA MET A 95 9.18 -23.02 -4.69
C MET A 95 9.95 -23.19 -3.37
N LYS A 96 9.45 -22.59 -2.28
CA LYS A 96 10.02 -22.73 -0.93
C LYS A 96 8.89 -22.80 0.10
N ASN A 97 8.87 -23.89 0.87
CA ASN A 97 7.76 -24.24 1.76
C ASN A 97 8.26 -24.94 3.04
N ASN A 98 9.23 -24.34 3.71
CA ASN A 98 9.76 -24.82 4.98
C ASN A 98 8.65 -24.79 6.04
N ASP A 99 8.67 -25.79 6.93
CA ASP A 99 7.74 -25.86 8.05
C ASP A 99 7.98 -24.74 9.07
N LEU A 100 6.91 -24.35 9.76
CA LEU A 100 6.97 -23.36 10.82
C LEU A 100 7.90 -23.86 11.94
N SER A 101 8.80 -23.00 12.39
CA SER A 101 9.86 -23.36 13.33
C SER A 101 10.12 -22.21 14.30
N SER A 102 10.22 -22.54 15.59
CA SER A 102 10.62 -21.62 16.65
C SER A 102 12.06 -21.87 17.13
N SER A 103 12.86 -22.64 16.38
CA SER A 103 14.25 -22.92 16.78
C SER A 103 15.12 -21.68 16.63
N SER A 104 15.96 -21.38 17.63
CA SER A 104 16.79 -20.16 17.68
C SER A 104 17.72 -19.97 16.48
N ASN A 105 18.09 -21.05 15.78
CA ASN A 105 19.02 -21.02 14.65
C ASN A 105 18.32 -20.98 13.28
N ASN A 106 17.01 -21.25 13.23
CA ASN A 106 16.23 -21.27 12.00
C ASN A 106 14.76 -21.01 12.33
N VAL A 107 14.46 -19.73 12.57
CA VAL A 107 13.10 -19.26 12.84
C VAL A 107 12.34 -19.15 11.52
N VAL A 108 11.16 -19.76 11.47
CA VAL A 108 10.26 -19.71 10.31
C VAL A 108 8.85 -19.43 10.84
N GLN A 109 8.41 -18.19 10.75
CA GLN A 109 7.08 -17.78 11.24
C GLN A 109 5.99 -17.75 10.17
N LEU A 110 6.39 -17.70 8.89
CA LEU A 110 5.50 -17.59 7.73
C LEU A 110 5.75 -18.74 6.75
N LYS A 111 4.67 -19.36 6.27
CA LYS A 111 4.70 -20.45 5.30
C LYS A 111 3.56 -20.31 4.28
N PRO A 112 3.79 -20.55 2.98
CA PRO A 112 5.06 -20.81 2.31
C PRO A 112 5.95 -19.55 2.27
N GLN A 113 7.21 -19.69 1.85
CA GLN A 113 8.15 -18.55 1.69
C GLN A 113 8.31 -18.13 0.22
N SER A 114 8.02 -19.02 -0.73
CA SER A 114 8.04 -18.67 -2.15
C SER A 114 7.06 -19.49 -2.98
N LEU A 115 6.32 -18.79 -3.84
CA LEU A 115 5.33 -19.34 -4.76
C LEU A 115 5.59 -18.85 -6.20
N LYS A 116 5.34 -19.73 -7.17
CA LYS A 116 5.14 -19.38 -8.58
C LYS A 116 3.68 -19.68 -8.93
N VAL A 117 2.95 -18.67 -9.39
CA VAL A 117 1.52 -18.75 -9.69
C VAL A 117 1.30 -18.45 -11.17
N GLN A 118 0.70 -19.40 -11.88
CA GLN A 118 0.22 -19.24 -13.24
C GLN A 118 -1.26 -18.89 -13.20
N LEU A 119 -1.61 -17.70 -13.68
CA LEU A 119 -2.99 -17.21 -13.67
C LEU A 119 -3.60 -17.24 -15.07
N ARG A 120 -4.88 -17.58 -15.09
CA ARG A 120 -5.76 -17.42 -16.24
C ARG A 120 -6.67 -16.22 -16.01
N ILE A 121 -6.86 -15.39 -17.04
CA ILE A 121 -7.66 -14.15 -16.92
C ILE A 121 -9.08 -14.48 -16.47
N GLY A 122 -9.52 -13.83 -15.39
CA GLY A 122 -10.82 -14.02 -14.76
C GLY A 122 -11.03 -15.36 -14.04
N VAL A 123 -10.00 -16.21 -13.93
CA VAL A 123 -10.04 -17.45 -13.15
C VAL A 123 -9.20 -17.24 -11.89
N PRO A 124 -9.83 -16.95 -10.74
CA PRO A 124 -9.10 -16.70 -9.51
C PRO A 124 -8.38 -17.96 -9.04
N GLN A 125 -7.20 -17.77 -8.43
CA GLN A 125 -6.44 -18.82 -7.76
C GLN A 125 -6.28 -18.50 -6.28
N GLU A 126 -6.39 -19.52 -5.44
CA GLU A 126 -6.36 -19.39 -4.00
C GLU A 126 -5.24 -20.23 -3.39
N PHE A 127 -4.51 -19.66 -2.44
CA PHE A 127 -3.53 -20.39 -1.65
C PHE A 127 -3.60 -19.97 -0.19
N THR A 128 -3.16 -20.86 0.70
CA THR A 128 -3.14 -20.62 2.13
C THR A 128 -1.76 -20.18 2.60
N VAL A 129 -1.74 -19.13 3.40
CA VAL A 129 -0.60 -18.65 4.16
C VAL A 129 -0.82 -19.01 5.62
N GLU A 130 0.12 -19.74 6.19
CA GLU A 130 0.13 -20.08 7.61
C GLU A 130 1.11 -19.17 8.33
N PHE A 131 0.66 -18.61 9.45
CA PHE A 131 1.51 -17.82 10.32
C PHE A 131 1.46 -18.33 11.75
N LYS A 132 2.62 -18.41 12.39
CA LYS A 132 2.74 -18.65 13.83
C LYS A 132 3.92 -17.87 14.38
N ARG A 133 3.70 -17.12 15.45
CA ARG A 133 4.77 -16.37 16.11
C ARG A 133 5.81 -17.30 16.73
N ALA A 134 7.09 -16.99 16.54
CA ALA A 134 8.18 -17.68 17.20
C ALA A 134 8.26 -17.27 18.68
N GLU A 135 8.45 -18.24 19.56
CA GLU A 135 8.62 -17.95 20.99
C GLU A 135 10.01 -17.37 21.25
N GLY A 136 10.08 -16.30 22.03
CA GLY A 136 11.34 -15.62 22.33
C GLY A 136 11.98 -14.93 21.12
N TYR A 137 11.19 -14.49 20.15
CA TYR A 137 11.69 -13.69 19.04
C TYR A 137 12.31 -12.38 19.57
N PRO A 138 13.46 -11.90 19.06
CA PRO A 138 14.12 -10.74 19.62
C PRO A 138 13.32 -9.44 19.45
N ILE A 139 13.54 -8.49 20.35
CA ILE A 139 12.90 -7.16 20.34
C ILE A 139 13.99 -6.09 20.37
N ASP A 140 13.83 -5.08 19.54
CA ASP A 140 14.56 -3.81 19.63
C ASP A 140 13.58 -2.72 20.04
N LEU A 141 13.86 -2.03 21.13
CA LEU A 141 13.09 -0.88 21.60
C LEU A 141 13.94 0.38 21.55
N TYR A 142 13.51 1.36 20.75
CA TYR A 142 14.13 2.68 20.72
C TYR A 142 13.22 3.69 21.43
N TYR A 143 13.70 4.23 22.54
CA TYR A 143 12.95 5.21 23.34
C TYR A 143 13.30 6.62 22.88
N LEU A 144 12.32 7.31 22.31
CA LEU A 144 12.46 8.64 21.74
C LEU A 144 11.71 9.66 22.59
N MET A 145 12.47 10.51 23.29
CA MET A 145 11.94 11.39 24.33
C MET A 145 12.01 12.86 23.95
N ASP A 146 10.91 13.56 24.15
CA ASP A 146 10.86 15.02 24.19
C ASP A 146 11.65 15.55 25.40
N LEU A 147 12.61 16.44 25.16
CA LEU A 147 13.40 17.13 26.20
C LEU A 147 13.09 18.63 26.28
N SER A 148 11.91 19.06 25.82
CA SER A 148 11.36 20.39 26.07
C SER A 148 11.26 20.68 27.58
N TYR A 149 11.04 21.96 27.94
CA TYR A 149 11.14 22.39 29.33
C TYR A 149 10.13 21.72 30.27
N SER A 150 8.95 21.38 29.74
CA SER A 150 7.87 20.76 30.52
C SER A 150 8.19 19.32 30.92
N MET A 151 9.02 18.60 30.17
CA MET A 151 9.40 17.20 30.41
C MET A 151 10.44 17.01 31.55
N LYS A 152 10.63 18.03 32.41
CA LYS A 152 11.71 18.08 33.41
C LYS A 152 11.57 17.03 34.50
N ASP A 153 10.37 16.83 35.01
CA ASP A 153 10.07 15.82 36.02
C ASP A 153 10.01 14.41 35.42
N ASP A 154 9.58 14.26 34.17
CA ASP A 154 9.61 12.99 33.44
C ASP A 154 11.03 12.45 33.29
N LEU A 155 12.00 13.32 32.94
CA LEU A 155 13.40 12.91 32.76
C LEU A 155 13.97 12.28 34.03
N GLU A 156 13.65 12.80 35.21
CA GLU A 156 14.15 12.25 36.48
C GLU A 156 13.63 10.83 36.74
N LYS A 157 12.44 10.50 36.27
CA LYS A 157 11.86 9.17 36.42
C LYS A 157 12.36 8.19 35.38
N ILE A 158 12.53 8.64 34.14
CA ILE A 158 13.01 7.80 33.03
C ILE A 158 14.44 7.30 33.29
N LYS A 159 15.26 8.06 34.03
CA LYS A 159 16.60 7.60 34.49
C LYS A 159 16.58 6.27 35.22
N ASN A 160 15.52 5.96 35.97
CA ASN A 160 15.40 4.71 36.73
C ASN A 160 14.60 3.63 35.96
N LEU A 161 13.79 4.06 35.01
CA LEU A 161 12.82 3.25 34.28
C LEU A 161 13.43 2.32 33.23
N GLY A 162 14.60 2.65 32.67
CA GLY A 162 15.22 1.83 31.61
C GLY A 162 15.46 0.38 32.02
N GLN A 163 15.80 0.15 33.30
CA GLN A 163 15.96 -1.20 33.85
C GLN A 163 14.61 -1.93 33.98
N ASP A 164 13.55 -1.22 34.34
CA ASP A 164 12.20 -1.79 34.48
C ASP A 164 11.62 -2.16 33.12
N ILE A 165 11.79 -1.31 32.10
CA ILE A 165 11.40 -1.61 30.71
C ILE A 165 12.11 -2.87 30.24
N LEU A 166 13.44 -2.91 30.37
CA LEU A 166 14.23 -4.04 29.88
C LEU A 166 13.85 -5.33 30.61
N LYS A 167 13.72 -5.27 31.94
CA LYS A 167 13.29 -6.41 32.75
C LYS A 167 11.92 -6.92 32.32
N LYS A 168 10.97 -6.02 32.03
CA LYS A 168 9.62 -6.39 31.59
C LYS A 168 9.64 -7.04 30.21
N LEU A 169 10.39 -6.51 29.26
CA LEU A 169 10.55 -7.12 27.94
C LEU A 169 11.33 -8.45 27.98
N GLN A 170 12.24 -8.59 28.94
CA GLN A 170 12.99 -9.83 29.16
C GLN A 170 12.11 -10.99 29.68
N GLU A 171 10.93 -10.70 30.25
CA GLU A 171 9.92 -11.71 30.57
C GLU A 171 9.35 -12.37 29.29
N GLU A 172 9.33 -11.63 28.17
CA GLU A 172 8.79 -12.08 26.89
C GLU A 172 9.87 -12.71 25.99
N THR A 173 11.07 -12.12 25.94
CA THR A 173 12.17 -12.60 25.11
C THR A 173 13.53 -12.42 25.76
N LYS A 174 14.44 -13.38 25.58
CA LYS A 174 15.80 -13.30 26.13
C LYS A 174 16.70 -12.32 25.37
N SER A 175 16.32 -11.91 24.17
CA SER A 175 17.13 -11.05 23.30
C SER A 175 16.46 -9.70 23.10
N VAL A 176 16.74 -8.75 24.00
CA VAL A 176 16.22 -7.39 23.94
C VAL A 176 17.38 -6.40 23.79
N HIS A 177 17.27 -5.50 22.82
CA HIS A 177 18.11 -4.30 22.77
C HIS A 177 17.28 -3.06 23.07
N ILE A 178 17.89 -2.10 23.75
CA ILE A 178 17.30 -0.81 24.07
C ILE A 178 18.20 0.32 23.57
N GLY A 179 17.60 1.37 23.04
CA GLY A 179 18.28 2.59 22.57
C GLY A 179 17.55 3.83 23.06
N PHE A 180 18.21 4.97 22.99
CA PHE A 180 17.66 6.25 23.45
C PHE A 180 17.99 7.38 22.47
N GLY A 181 16.96 8.15 22.14
CA GLY A 181 17.09 9.41 21.41
C GLY A 181 16.27 10.51 22.07
N SER A 182 16.63 11.75 21.77
CA SER A 182 15.91 12.92 22.26
C SER A 182 15.66 13.94 21.16
N PHE A 183 14.66 14.78 21.36
CA PHE A 183 14.32 15.88 20.45
C PHE A 183 13.75 17.08 21.21
N VAL A 184 13.76 18.24 20.54
CA VAL A 184 13.10 19.48 20.96
C VAL A 184 12.49 20.09 19.71
N ASP A 185 13.15 21.07 19.07
CA ASP A 185 12.69 21.66 17.82
C ASP A 185 13.84 22.16 16.92
N LYS A 186 13.52 22.65 15.72
CA LYS A 186 14.44 23.28 14.78
C LYS A 186 15.03 24.55 15.39
N GLU A 187 16.36 24.65 15.44
CA GLU A 187 17.09 25.76 16.10
C GLU A 187 17.05 27.07 15.26
N THR A 188 15.85 27.55 14.94
CA THR A 188 15.60 28.72 14.10
C THR A 188 14.35 29.48 14.57
N LEU A 189 14.20 30.75 14.20
CA LEU A 189 12.94 31.47 14.45
C LEU A 189 11.84 30.92 13.53
N PRO A 190 10.57 30.89 13.97
CA PRO A 190 10.07 31.41 15.25
C PRO A 190 10.15 30.43 16.43
N TYR A 191 10.60 29.18 16.22
CA TYR A 191 10.54 28.11 17.22
C TYR A 191 11.53 28.30 18.37
N VAL A 192 12.76 28.71 18.06
CA VAL A 192 13.83 28.93 19.06
C VAL A 192 14.34 30.37 19.00
N SER A 193 14.47 31.00 20.18
CA SER A 193 15.01 32.35 20.29
C SER A 193 16.45 32.43 19.81
N GLN A 194 16.71 33.30 18.83
CA GLN A 194 18.05 33.49 18.28
C GLN A 194 18.92 34.49 19.06
N THR A 195 18.45 35.00 20.20
CA THR A 195 19.27 35.88 21.06
C THR A 195 20.35 35.06 21.77
N LYS A 196 21.60 35.55 21.79
CA LYS A 196 22.76 34.77 22.30
C LYS A 196 22.53 34.19 23.71
N ALA A 197 21.96 34.99 24.62
CA ALA A 197 21.67 34.54 25.98
C ALA A 197 20.61 33.43 26.05
N ARG A 198 19.57 33.48 25.20
CA ARG A 198 18.52 32.44 25.16
C ARG A 198 18.93 31.21 24.36
N ARG A 199 19.78 31.34 23.33
CA ARG A 199 20.38 30.17 22.65
C ARG A 199 21.26 29.36 23.60
N GLN A 200 22.03 30.05 24.45
CA GLN A 200 22.89 29.40 25.44
C GLN A 200 22.10 28.78 26.61
N ASN A 201 20.98 29.39 26.99
CA ASN A 201 20.07 28.88 28.01
C ASN A 201 18.60 29.17 27.63
N PRO A 202 17.91 28.23 26.98
CA PRO A 202 16.54 28.45 26.51
C PRO A 202 15.47 28.31 27.60
N CYS A 203 15.84 27.93 28.83
CA CYS A 203 14.91 27.83 29.96
C CYS A 203 14.05 29.11 30.11
N PRO A 204 12.77 29.00 30.50
CA PRO A 204 11.90 30.14 30.73
C PRO A 204 12.48 31.12 31.76
N THR A 205 12.94 30.56 32.88
CA THR A 205 13.57 31.22 34.04
C THR A 205 15.09 31.17 33.93
N ARG A 206 15.78 32.26 34.31
CA ARG A 206 17.26 32.30 34.32
C ARG A 206 17.89 31.53 35.49
N SER A 207 17.10 31.14 36.49
CA SER A 207 17.53 30.31 37.62
C SER A 207 17.82 28.88 37.20
N ASP A 208 17.10 28.38 36.20
CA ASP A 208 17.27 27.05 35.66
C ASP A 208 18.30 27.07 34.53
N ILE A 209 19.07 25.98 34.42
CA ILE A 209 20.09 25.82 33.38
C ILE A 209 19.62 24.73 32.43
N CYS A 210 19.22 25.15 31.23
CA CYS A 210 18.87 24.27 30.13
C CYS A 210 20.06 24.09 29.19
N GLN A 211 20.13 22.94 28.52
CA GLN A 211 20.99 22.80 27.36
C GLN A 211 20.42 23.59 26.16
N PRO A 212 21.26 23.98 25.17
CA PRO A 212 20.77 24.58 23.92
C PRO A 212 19.70 23.71 23.24
N ALA A 213 18.84 24.34 22.43
CA ALA A 213 17.86 23.62 21.64
C ALA A 213 18.53 22.84 20.50
N PHE A 214 17.92 21.73 20.10
CA PHE A 214 18.39 20.86 19.04
C PHE A 214 17.18 20.11 18.44
N THR A 215 17.27 19.72 17.17
CA THR A 215 16.15 19.04 16.50
C THR A 215 16.04 17.59 16.93
N PHE A 216 17.10 16.80 16.76
CA PHE A 216 17.13 15.40 17.20
C PHE A 216 18.55 14.97 17.53
N HIS A 217 18.70 14.15 18.56
CA HIS A 217 19.95 13.52 18.95
C HIS A 217 19.75 12.01 19.16
N ASN A 218 20.43 11.20 18.37
CA ASN A 218 20.65 9.79 18.70
C ASN A 218 21.74 9.68 19.78
N VAL A 219 21.31 9.55 21.03
CA VAL A 219 22.20 9.53 22.20
C VAL A 219 22.82 8.15 22.40
N LEU A 220 21.99 7.11 22.33
CA LEU A 220 22.40 5.73 22.55
C LEU A 220 21.84 4.83 21.44
N PRO A 221 22.70 4.33 20.54
CA PRO A 221 22.34 3.25 19.62
C PRO A 221 21.85 2.01 20.37
N LEU A 222 21.03 1.19 19.70
CA LEU A 222 20.47 -0.04 20.28
C LEU A 222 21.57 -0.98 20.81
N THR A 223 21.50 -1.27 22.11
CA THR A 223 22.45 -2.10 22.87
C THR A 223 21.72 -3.08 23.79
N SER A 224 22.34 -4.20 24.13
CA SER A 224 21.82 -5.13 25.14
C SER A 224 22.15 -4.71 26.58
N ASP A 225 22.97 -3.66 26.78
CA ASP A 225 23.40 -3.21 28.11
C ASP A 225 22.44 -2.17 28.72
N ALA A 226 21.63 -2.63 29.69
CA ALA A 226 20.72 -1.76 30.45
C ALA A 226 21.43 -0.66 31.24
N ASN A 227 22.66 -0.93 31.71
CA ASN A 227 23.40 0.01 32.53
C ASN A 227 23.94 1.16 31.68
N GLU A 228 24.26 0.89 30.43
CA GLU A 228 24.61 1.90 29.45
C GLU A 228 23.44 2.84 29.17
N PHE A 229 22.22 2.30 28.99
CA PHE A 229 21.01 3.11 28.89
C PHE A 229 20.84 4.04 30.10
N LYS A 230 20.89 3.48 31.31
CA LYS A 230 20.77 4.27 32.54
C LYS A 230 21.83 5.37 32.61
N ARG A 231 23.08 5.05 32.26
CA ARG A 231 24.21 5.98 32.29
C ARG A 231 24.03 7.12 31.28
N GLU A 232 23.64 6.83 30.04
CA GLU A 232 23.50 7.86 29.00
C GLU A 232 22.27 8.74 29.21
N VAL A 233 21.14 8.16 29.65
CA VAL A 233 19.93 8.93 30.01
C VAL A 233 20.18 9.85 31.21
N SER A 234 20.96 9.39 32.21
CA SER A 234 21.29 10.21 33.38
C SER A 234 22.15 11.43 33.07
N LYS A 235 22.82 11.46 31.90
CA LYS A 235 23.60 12.62 31.44
C LYS A 235 22.75 13.67 30.74
N GLN A 236 21.53 13.31 30.32
CA GLN A 236 20.67 14.21 29.57
C GLN A 236 20.19 15.37 30.44
N LYS A 237 19.91 16.49 29.78
CA LYS A 237 19.42 17.71 30.41
C LYS A 237 18.21 18.21 29.65
N ILE A 238 17.39 19.00 30.32
CA ILE A 238 16.24 19.63 29.68
C ILE A 238 16.68 20.81 28.83
N SER A 239 15.95 21.05 27.76
CA SER A 239 16.11 22.18 26.85
C SER A 239 14.86 23.05 26.86
N GLY A 240 14.67 23.87 25.82
CA GLY A 240 13.44 24.64 25.63
C GLY A 240 13.41 25.36 24.29
N ASN A 241 12.21 25.74 23.92
CA ASN A 241 11.80 26.45 22.71
C ASN A 241 10.75 27.53 23.09
N LEU A 242 10.15 28.17 22.09
CA LEU A 242 9.23 29.32 22.28
C LEU A 242 7.76 28.93 22.09
N ASP A 243 7.47 28.03 21.18
CA ASP A 243 6.14 27.51 20.91
C ASP A 243 5.92 26.13 21.54
N SER A 244 4.72 25.59 21.31
CA SER A 244 4.22 24.36 21.93
C SER A 244 4.46 23.11 21.09
N PRO A 245 4.20 23.10 19.77
CA PRO A 245 4.45 21.90 18.97
C PRO A 245 5.96 21.64 18.82
N GLU A 246 6.36 20.37 18.88
CA GLU A 246 7.78 19.99 18.83
C GLU A 246 8.17 19.29 17.52
N ALA A 247 9.48 19.14 17.25
CA ALA A 247 10.02 18.46 16.07
C ALA A 247 9.99 16.92 16.16
N GLY A 248 9.00 16.36 16.85
CA GLY A 248 8.91 14.92 17.08
C GLY A 248 8.91 14.08 15.80
N LEU A 249 8.24 14.55 14.73
CA LEU A 249 8.16 13.79 13.48
C LEU A 249 9.51 13.73 12.72
N ASP A 250 10.34 14.78 12.79
CA ASP A 250 11.71 14.75 12.26
C ASP A 250 12.54 13.68 12.97
N ALA A 251 12.41 13.61 14.29
CA ALA A 251 13.12 12.64 15.11
C ALA A 251 12.70 11.18 14.81
N ILE A 252 11.40 10.92 14.65
CA ILE A 252 10.89 9.60 14.22
C ILE A 252 11.45 9.23 12.85
N MET A 253 11.43 10.17 11.90
CA MET A 253 11.93 9.96 10.54
C MET A 253 13.41 9.57 10.55
N GLN A 254 14.27 10.34 11.25
CA GLN A 254 15.69 10.03 11.37
C GLN A 254 15.94 8.70 12.09
N ALA A 255 15.21 8.42 13.16
CA ALA A 255 15.29 7.15 13.89
C ALA A 255 14.89 5.94 13.02
N ALA A 256 14.01 6.12 12.03
CA ALA A 256 13.60 5.06 11.13
C ALA A 256 14.61 4.78 10.00
N VAL A 257 15.21 5.82 9.42
CA VAL A 257 16.06 5.68 8.20
C VAL A 257 17.54 5.52 8.50
N CYS A 258 18.01 5.90 9.69
CA CYS A 258 19.43 5.92 10.02
C CYS A 258 19.95 4.58 10.52
N LYS A 259 20.99 4.07 9.85
CA LYS A 259 21.69 2.85 10.27
C LYS A 259 22.41 2.99 11.62
N ASN A 260 22.79 4.21 12.00
CA ASN A 260 23.47 4.51 13.27
C ASN A 260 22.61 4.23 14.52
N ILE A 261 21.29 4.05 14.35
CA ILE A 261 20.40 3.59 15.42
C ILE A 261 20.66 2.13 15.77
N ASN A 262 21.21 1.36 14.83
CA ASN A 262 21.60 -0.05 14.97
C ASN A 262 20.42 -1.02 15.10
N TRP A 263 19.35 -0.80 14.33
CA TRP A 263 18.23 -1.74 14.23
C TRP A 263 18.68 -3.10 13.72
N ARG A 264 18.34 -4.16 14.45
CA ARG A 264 18.47 -5.55 13.98
C ARG A 264 17.29 -5.91 13.09
N ASP A 265 17.42 -7.02 12.38
CA ASP A 265 16.33 -7.59 11.58
C ASP A 265 15.35 -8.39 12.45
N VAL A 266 14.76 -7.72 13.44
CA VAL A 266 13.88 -8.30 14.47
C VAL A 266 12.63 -7.45 14.65
N THR A 267 11.80 -7.69 15.69
CA THR A 267 10.67 -6.82 16.01
C THR A 267 11.19 -5.45 16.44
N ARG A 268 10.84 -4.39 15.70
CA ARG A 268 11.28 -3.01 15.96
C ARG A 268 10.16 -2.17 16.57
N ILE A 269 10.39 -1.63 17.75
CA ILE A 269 9.42 -0.80 18.48
C ILE A 269 10.06 0.56 18.73
N LEU A 270 9.40 1.62 18.28
CA LEU A 270 9.77 3.00 18.59
C LEU A 270 8.75 3.55 19.57
N VAL A 271 9.20 3.93 20.76
CA VAL A 271 8.36 4.58 21.78
C VAL A 271 8.60 6.07 21.70
N TYR A 272 7.58 6.82 21.32
CA TYR A 272 7.59 8.28 21.27
C TYR A 272 6.92 8.84 22.52
N THR A 273 7.60 9.71 23.25
CA THR A 273 7.04 10.35 24.46
C THR A 273 7.11 11.87 24.36
N SER A 274 5.96 12.54 24.53
CA SER A 274 5.84 14.00 24.58
C SER A 274 4.57 14.39 25.32
N ASP A 275 4.55 15.59 25.89
CA ASP A 275 3.39 16.16 26.57
C ASP A 275 2.64 17.22 25.74
N ASP A 276 3.11 17.56 24.55
CA ASP A 276 2.50 18.52 23.63
C ASP A 276 2.34 17.92 22.21
N THR A 277 1.86 18.75 21.29
CA THR A 277 1.61 18.46 19.88
C THR A 277 2.90 18.44 19.06
N PHE A 278 2.78 18.28 17.74
CA PHE A 278 3.91 18.09 16.83
C PHE A 278 3.80 18.99 15.61
N HIS A 279 4.95 19.41 15.10
CA HIS A 279 5.05 20.06 13.79
C HIS A 279 4.98 19.05 12.63
N MET A 280 4.42 19.50 11.50
CA MET A 280 4.31 18.70 10.27
C MET A 280 4.70 19.49 9.02
N ALA A 281 4.87 18.80 7.90
CA ALA A 281 5.20 19.43 6.62
C ALA A 281 4.33 20.67 6.32
N GLY A 282 4.99 21.76 5.95
CA GLY A 282 4.41 23.08 5.75
C GLY A 282 4.68 24.06 6.90
N ASP A 283 4.88 23.57 8.13
CA ASP A 283 5.13 24.44 9.29
C ASP A 283 6.50 25.12 9.20
N GLY A 284 7.52 24.44 8.65
CA GLY A 284 8.87 24.96 8.43
C GLY A 284 8.92 26.23 7.58
N ARG A 285 7.86 26.51 6.83
CA ARG A 285 7.69 27.74 6.05
C ARG A 285 7.84 29.00 6.90
N LEU A 286 7.39 28.98 8.16
CA LEU A 286 7.51 30.11 9.08
C LEU A 286 8.97 30.45 9.39
N ALA A 287 9.85 29.45 9.33
CA ALA A 287 11.29 29.59 9.50
C ALA A 287 12.07 29.80 8.19
N GLY A 288 11.37 29.95 7.07
CA GLY A 288 12.00 30.06 5.75
C GLY A 288 12.56 28.73 5.22
N ILE A 289 12.08 27.60 5.74
CA ILE A 289 12.44 26.26 5.29
C ILE A 289 11.36 25.79 4.32
N PHE A 290 11.73 25.64 3.04
CA PHE A 290 10.79 25.29 1.96
C PHE A 290 11.06 23.94 1.31
N THR A 291 12.23 23.35 1.57
CA THR A 291 12.65 22.09 0.97
C THR A 291 11.95 20.94 1.69
N PRO A 292 11.12 20.12 1.01
CA PRO A 292 10.47 18.98 1.66
C PRO A 292 11.48 17.99 2.24
N HIS A 293 11.11 17.30 3.32
CA HIS A 293 11.91 16.22 3.89
C HIS A 293 12.15 15.11 2.85
N ASP A 294 13.40 14.66 2.69
CA ASP A 294 13.81 13.73 1.62
C ASP A 294 13.79 12.24 2.00
N GLY A 295 13.52 11.95 3.29
CA GLY A 295 13.40 10.58 3.81
C GLY A 295 14.74 9.86 3.93
N LYS A 296 15.84 10.61 4.03
CA LYS A 296 17.20 10.05 4.16
C LYS A 296 17.80 10.35 5.53
N CYS A 297 18.84 9.58 5.85
CA CYS A 297 19.61 9.78 7.07
C CYS A 297 20.54 10.98 6.95
N HIS A 298 20.45 11.90 7.91
CA HIS A 298 21.25 13.12 8.00
C HIS A 298 21.92 13.29 9.38
N LEU A 299 22.10 12.19 10.13
CA LEU A 299 22.83 12.22 11.39
C LEU A 299 24.31 12.52 11.14
N LYS A 300 24.85 13.46 11.91
CA LYS A 300 26.28 13.71 12.02
C LYS A 300 26.95 12.56 12.80
N PRO A 301 28.30 12.44 12.75
CA PRO A 301 29.02 11.38 13.47
C PRO A 301 28.79 11.35 14.99
N ASP A 302 28.41 12.48 15.59
CA ASP A 302 28.07 12.63 17.01
C ASP A 302 26.60 12.29 17.34
N GLY A 303 25.82 11.87 16.33
CA GLY A 303 24.42 11.48 16.46
C GLY A 303 23.44 12.65 16.35
N LEU A 304 23.89 13.89 16.14
CA LEU A 304 23.00 15.05 16.01
C LEU A 304 22.45 15.18 14.59
N TYR A 305 21.17 15.50 14.50
CA TYR A 305 20.51 15.92 13.27
C TYR A 305 20.17 17.41 13.35
N ASP A 306 20.56 18.14 12.31
CA ASP A 306 20.25 19.54 12.12
C ASP A 306 19.06 19.66 11.15
N GLY A 307 17.87 19.91 11.71
CA GLY A 307 16.63 19.99 10.94
C GLY A 307 16.42 21.32 10.22
N THR A 308 17.39 22.23 10.18
CA THR A 308 17.17 23.58 9.61
C THR A 308 17.22 23.63 8.08
N LEU A 309 17.62 22.55 7.41
CA LEU A 309 17.73 22.48 5.95
C LEU A 309 16.49 21.92 5.25
N LEU A 310 15.74 21.07 5.94
CA LEU A 310 14.59 20.35 5.41
C LEU A 310 13.37 20.64 6.29
N ASP A 311 12.21 20.79 5.66
CA ASP A 311 10.94 20.94 6.35
C ASP A 311 10.62 19.67 7.15
N TYR A 312 9.67 19.76 8.09
CA TYR A 312 9.18 18.60 8.81
C TYR A 312 8.60 17.57 7.83
N PRO A 313 8.64 16.26 8.15
CA PRO A 313 8.04 15.26 7.28
C PRO A 313 6.51 15.35 7.28
N SER A 314 5.89 14.95 6.16
CA SER A 314 4.44 14.79 6.09
C SER A 314 4.02 13.46 6.73
N VAL A 315 2.79 13.38 7.23
CA VAL A 315 2.25 12.15 7.85
C VAL A 315 2.29 10.96 6.88
N GLY A 316 1.91 11.18 5.62
CA GLY A 316 1.98 10.15 4.58
C GLY A 316 3.40 9.65 4.31
N HIS A 317 4.38 10.56 4.25
CA HIS A 317 5.78 10.19 4.05
C HIS A 317 6.32 9.40 5.26
N LEU A 318 6.00 9.83 6.48
CA LEU A 318 6.36 9.12 7.70
C LEU A 318 5.77 7.71 7.75
N SER A 319 4.49 7.58 7.40
CA SER A 319 3.78 6.29 7.34
C SER A 319 4.46 5.32 6.36
N GLN A 320 4.85 5.78 5.17
CA GLN A 320 5.57 4.96 4.20
C GLN A 320 6.94 4.50 4.73
N VAL A 321 7.70 5.41 5.35
CA VAL A 321 9.05 5.09 5.86
C VAL A 321 8.99 4.11 7.03
N LEU A 322 8.06 4.28 7.97
CA LEU A 322 7.88 3.36 9.08
C LEU A 322 7.49 1.95 8.61
N GLN A 323 6.59 1.87 7.63
CA GLN A 323 6.18 0.59 7.03
C GLN A 323 7.35 -0.08 6.28
N ALA A 324 8.09 0.67 5.45
CA ALA A 324 9.23 0.15 4.72
C ALA A 324 10.36 -0.36 5.63
N ASN A 325 10.45 0.18 6.85
CA ASN A 325 11.44 -0.24 7.85
C ASN A 325 10.85 -1.17 8.94
N ASN A 326 9.60 -1.63 8.79
CA ASN A 326 8.91 -2.52 9.74
C ASN A 326 8.96 -2.03 11.20
N ILE A 327 8.83 -0.72 11.44
CA ILE A 327 8.87 -0.12 12.77
C ILE A 327 7.45 0.09 13.29
N GLN A 328 7.17 -0.46 14.47
CA GLN A 328 5.92 -0.28 15.19
C GLN A 328 6.04 0.93 16.12
N LEU A 329 5.09 1.86 16.04
CA LEU A 329 5.17 3.15 16.73
C LEU A 329 4.21 3.21 17.92
N ILE A 330 4.73 3.50 19.11
CA ILE A 330 3.94 3.69 20.31
C ILE A 330 4.01 5.17 20.69
N PHE A 331 2.90 5.89 20.54
CA PHE A 331 2.76 7.24 21.08
C PHE A 331 2.35 7.16 22.55
N ALA A 332 3.24 7.51 23.46
CA ALA A 332 2.96 7.66 24.88
C ALA A 332 2.87 9.16 25.19
N VAL A 333 1.66 9.70 25.23
CA VAL A 333 1.44 11.15 25.28
C VAL A 333 0.49 11.51 26.40
N THR A 334 0.61 12.72 26.94
CA THR A 334 -0.30 13.17 28.01
C THR A 334 -1.75 13.28 27.52
N ASN A 335 -2.68 13.27 28.47
CA ASN A 335 -4.12 13.26 28.16
C ASN A 335 -4.58 14.47 27.33
N ASN A 336 -3.88 15.61 27.42
CA ASN A 336 -4.25 16.82 26.70
C ASN A 336 -4.00 16.70 25.19
N SER A 337 -2.94 16.00 24.79
CA SER A 337 -2.53 15.82 23.39
C SER A 337 -3.03 14.51 22.79
N TYR A 338 -3.62 13.63 23.60
CA TYR A 338 -4.13 12.32 23.19
C TYR A 338 -5.06 12.36 21.95
N PRO A 339 -6.03 13.29 21.82
CA PRO A 339 -6.91 13.35 20.66
C PRO A 339 -6.16 13.51 19.32
N GLU A 340 -5.15 14.36 19.30
CA GLU A 340 -4.33 14.68 18.13
C GLU A 340 -3.51 13.45 17.70
N TYR A 341 -2.85 12.79 18.65
CA TYR A 341 -2.09 11.57 18.35
C TYR A 341 -2.98 10.39 18.00
N LYS A 342 -4.21 10.32 18.53
CA LYS A 342 -5.20 9.32 18.11
C LYS A 342 -5.60 9.49 16.65
N ALA A 343 -5.80 10.73 16.21
CA ALA A 343 -6.05 11.02 14.80
C ALA A 343 -4.83 10.70 13.92
N LEU A 344 -3.61 11.04 14.38
CA LEU A 344 -2.37 10.69 13.69
C LEU A 344 -2.19 9.18 13.54
N SER A 345 -2.43 8.42 14.62
CA SER A 345 -2.30 6.97 14.65
C SER A 345 -3.31 6.25 13.77
N ALA A 346 -4.42 6.89 13.38
CA ALA A 346 -5.35 6.31 12.40
C ALA A 346 -4.78 6.31 10.97
N LEU A 347 -3.77 7.15 10.70
CA LEU A 347 -3.13 7.31 9.39
C LEU A 347 -1.80 6.56 9.28
N ILE A 348 -1.24 6.13 10.42
CA ILE A 348 0.02 5.38 10.50
C ILE A 348 -0.32 3.93 10.87
N PRO A 349 -0.18 2.97 9.94
CA PRO A 349 -0.36 1.56 10.27
C PRO A 349 0.61 1.11 11.35
N GLN A 350 0.19 0.16 12.18
CA GLN A 350 1.00 -0.39 13.29
C GLN A 350 1.45 0.66 14.32
N SER A 351 0.69 1.75 14.47
CA SER A 351 0.85 2.63 15.60
C SER A 351 -0.27 2.49 16.62
N VAL A 352 0.07 2.74 17.89
CA VAL A 352 -0.87 2.77 19.01
C VAL A 352 -0.62 3.99 19.86
N VAL A 353 -1.65 4.45 20.54
CA VAL A 353 -1.59 5.62 21.43
C VAL A 353 -1.96 5.20 22.84
N GLY A 354 -1.08 5.45 23.79
CA GLY A 354 -1.32 5.28 25.21
C GLY A 354 -1.27 6.63 25.93
N VAL A 355 -2.09 6.76 26.98
CA VAL A 355 -2.09 7.96 27.82
C VAL A 355 -0.96 7.86 28.83
N LEU A 356 0.00 8.76 28.73
CA LEU A 356 1.09 8.95 29.67
C LEU A 356 0.60 9.83 30.82
N ASN A 357 0.90 9.44 32.05
CA ASN A 357 0.71 10.34 33.19
C ASN A 357 1.63 11.55 33.03
N ASN A 358 1.26 12.71 33.59
CA ASN A 358 2.07 13.94 33.52
C ASN A 358 3.48 13.79 34.08
N ASP A 359 3.72 12.71 34.82
CA ASP A 359 4.98 12.40 35.46
C ASP A 359 5.56 11.10 34.91
N SER A 360 5.11 10.62 33.75
CA SER A 360 5.53 9.39 33.08
C SER A 360 5.53 8.11 33.93
N SER A 361 4.82 8.05 35.07
CA SER A 361 4.96 6.92 36.01
C SER A 361 4.46 5.57 35.46
N ASN A 362 3.55 5.60 34.48
CA ASN A 362 2.88 4.43 33.93
C ASN A 362 3.48 3.93 32.61
N VAL A 363 4.57 4.52 32.13
CA VAL A 363 5.11 4.24 30.79
C VAL A 363 5.58 2.79 30.59
N VAL A 364 6.10 2.11 31.62
CA VAL A 364 6.46 0.68 31.53
C VAL A 364 5.22 -0.18 31.26
N GLN A 365 4.14 0.09 31.99
CA GLN A 365 2.87 -0.59 31.78
C GLN A 365 2.30 -0.27 30.40
N LEU A 366 2.34 1.00 30.00
CA LEU A 366 1.89 1.46 28.68
C LEU A 366 2.63 0.73 27.55
N ILE A 367 3.96 0.65 27.61
CA ILE A 367 4.76 -0.10 26.62
C ILE A 367 4.39 -1.57 26.62
N SER A 368 4.23 -2.18 27.80
CA SER A 368 3.87 -3.61 27.91
C SER A 368 2.48 -3.89 27.33
N GLU A 369 1.50 -3.03 27.58
CA GLU A 369 0.14 -3.15 27.05
C GLU A 369 0.08 -2.86 25.55
N ALA A 370 0.79 -1.82 25.10
CA ALA A 370 0.93 -1.48 23.69
C ALA A 370 1.59 -2.62 22.91
N TYR A 371 2.67 -3.20 23.44
CA TYR A 371 3.29 -4.41 22.89
C TYR A 371 2.33 -5.60 22.90
N GLY A 372 1.60 -5.82 23.99
CA GLY A 372 0.57 -6.86 24.07
C GLY A 372 -0.50 -6.70 22.99
N ASN A 373 -0.99 -5.49 22.77
CA ASN A 373 -1.99 -5.17 21.75
C ASN A 373 -1.44 -5.34 20.33
N LEU A 374 -0.28 -4.74 20.04
CA LEU A 374 0.40 -4.85 18.75
C LEU A 374 0.75 -6.30 18.42
N SER A 375 1.27 -7.03 19.39
CA SER A 375 1.54 -8.45 19.23
C SER A 375 0.24 -9.25 19.07
N SER A 376 -0.87 -8.85 19.68
CA SER A 376 -2.14 -9.57 19.51
C SER A 376 -2.80 -9.38 18.14
N THR A 377 -2.46 -8.30 17.42
CA THR A 377 -3.03 -7.95 16.12
C THR A 377 -2.09 -8.33 14.99
N LEU A 378 -2.56 -9.20 14.12
CA LEU A 378 -1.84 -9.74 12.99
C LEU A 378 -2.44 -9.17 11.71
N LEU A 379 -1.65 -8.39 10.96
CA LEU A 379 -2.03 -7.83 9.67
C LEU A 379 -1.15 -8.43 8.56
N LEU A 380 -1.77 -9.03 7.55
CA LEU A 380 -1.11 -9.61 6.37
C LEU A 380 -1.41 -8.75 5.15
N GLU A 381 -0.38 -8.16 4.55
CA GLU A 381 -0.50 -7.21 3.44
C GLU A 381 0.55 -7.50 2.34
N HIS A 382 0.29 -6.99 1.13
CA HIS A 382 1.24 -7.04 0.01
C HIS A 382 1.92 -5.68 -0.16
N ASN A 383 3.19 -5.69 -0.57
CA ASN A 383 4.01 -4.48 -0.62
C ASN A 383 3.72 -3.54 -1.82
N ILE A 384 3.23 -4.08 -2.93
CA ILE A 384 3.06 -3.33 -4.18
C ILE A 384 1.76 -3.76 -4.87
N THR A 385 0.97 -2.77 -5.30
CA THR A 385 -0.17 -3.00 -6.18
C THR A 385 0.32 -3.20 -7.61
N VAL A 386 0.01 -4.36 -8.21
CA VAL A 386 0.36 -4.67 -9.59
C VAL A 386 -0.85 -4.36 -10.49
N PRO A 387 -0.70 -3.50 -11.54
CA PRO A 387 -1.78 -3.23 -12.48
C PRO A 387 -2.34 -4.52 -13.07
N GLY A 388 -3.67 -4.64 -13.11
CA GLY A 388 -4.34 -5.82 -13.65
C GLY A 388 -4.39 -7.04 -12.73
N LEU A 389 -3.80 -6.97 -11.52
CA LEU A 389 -3.82 -8.05 -10.54
C LEU A 389 -4.57 -7.62 -9.28
N HIS A 390 -5.65 -8.33 -8.96
CA HIS A 390 -6.41 -8.16 -7.73
C HIS A 390 -5.99 -9.19 -6.69
N VAL A 391 -5.60 -8.72 -5.52
CA VAL A 391 -5.27 -9.54 -4.34
C VAL A 391 -6.34 -9.33 -3.29
N SER A 392 -6.89 -10.41 -2.76
CA SER A 392 -7.83 -10.34 -1.63
C SER A 392 -7.58 -11.46 -0.63
N TYR A 393 -8.02 -11.23 0.61
CA TYR A 393 -7.67 -12.05 1.76
C TYR A 393 -8.93 -12.51 2.50
N LYS A 394 -8.84 -13.70 3.10
CA LYS A 394 -9.74 -14.17 4.14
C LYS A 394 -8.91 -14.58 5.35
N SER A 395 -9.34 -14.15 6.52
CA SER A 395 -8.72 -14.55 7.78
C SER A 395 -9.51 -15.67 8.43
N ASP A 396 -8.81 -16.75 8.79
CA ASP A 396 -9.31 -17.81 9.65
C ASP A 396 -8.57 -17.77 10.99
N CYS A 397 -9.18 -17.02 11.92
CA CYS A 397 -8.67 -16.77 13.26
C CYS A 397 -9.46 -17.62 14.28
N LYS A 398 -8.88 -17.89 15.45
CA LYS A 398 -9.52 -18.69 16.51
C LYS A 398 -10.86 -18.08 16.94
N GLY A 399 -11.97 -18.72 16.55
CA GLY A 399 -13.34 -18.30 16.90
C GLY A 399 -13.91 -17.17 16.03
N GLN A 400 -13.17 -16.71 15.02
CA GLN A 400 -13.59 -15.67 14.07
C GLN A 400 -13.08 -16.03 12.67
N SER A 401 -13.89 -16.78 11.92
CA SER A 401 -13.63 -17.04 10.50
C SER A 401 -14.47 -16.07 9.68
N SER A 402 -13.83 -15.18 8.94
CA SER A 402 -14.53 -14.28 8.02
C SER A 402 -14.71 -14.97 6.66
N ASN A 403 -15.96 -15.08 6.22
CA ASN A 403 -16.26 -15.54 4.86
C ASN A 403 -16.17 -14.42 3.81
N ALA A 404 -15.95 -13.17 4.24
CA ALA A 404 -15.85 -12.02 3.36
C ALA A 404 -14.41 -11.81 2.89
N TRP A 405 -14.24 -11.53 1.60
CA TRP A 405 -12.96 -11.12 1.03
C TRP A 405 -12.64 -9.68 1.43
N GLN A 406 -11.44 -9.47 1.97
CA GLN A 406 -10.94 -8.18 2.42
C GLN A 406 -9.70 -7.78 1.63
N HIS A 407 -9.38 -6.49 1.66
CA HIS A 407 -8.17 -5.91 1.06
C HIS A 407 -6.88 -6.33 1.77
N ARG A 408 -6.97 -6.78 3.02
CA ARG A 408 -5.86 -7.28 3.85
C ARG A 408 -6.32 -8.45 4.72
N GLY A 409 -5.38 -9.27 5.17
CA GLY A 409 -5.64 -10.26 6.22
C GLY A 409 -5.54 -9.61 7.58
N GLU A 410 -6.52 -9.84 8.45
CA GLU A 410 -6.54 -9.30 9.82
C GLU A 410 -7.02 -10.34 10.82
N CYS A 411 -6.25 -10.56 11.89
CA CYS A 411 -6.66 -11.31 13.09
C CYS A 411 -6.31 -10.50 14.34
N SER A 412 -7.20 -10.49 15.33
CA SER A 412 -6.98 -9.80 16.62
C SER A 412 -7.08 -10.77 17.79
N GLY A 413 -6.38 -10.49 18.88
CA GLY A 413 -6.37 -11.33 20.08
C GLY A 413 -5.55 -12.62 19.94
N ILE A 414 -4.57 -12.66 19.03
CA ILE A 414 -3.74 -13.84 18.78
C ILE A 414 -2.42 -13.73 19.53
N GLN A 415 -2.11 -14.68 20.42
CA GLN A 415 -0.86 -14.64 21.16
C GLN A 415 0.19 -15.60 20.58
N LYS A 416 -0.12 -16.90 20.63
CA LYS A 416 0.82 -17.98 20.27
C LYS A 416 0.23 -18.98 19.28
N GLU A 417 -1.05 -18.82 18.98
CA GLU A 417 -1.78 -19.70 18.10
C GLU A 417 -1.31 -19.56 16.65
N LYS A 418 -1.48 -20.65 15.91
CA LYS A 418 -1.33 -20.63 14.46
C LYS A 418 -2.58 -20.00 13.85
N VAL A 419 -2.39 -19.11 12.89
CA VAL A 419 -3.46 -18.51 12.10
C VAL A 419 -3.29 -18.87 10.62
N LEU A 420 -4.41 -18.88 9.91
CA LEU A 420 -4.49 -19.24 8.50
C LEU A 420 -5.11 -18.06 7.74
N PHE A 421 -4.46 -17.66 6.67
CA PHE A 421 -5.00 -16.69 5.73
C PHE A 421 -5.16 -17.35 4.37
N THR A 422 -6.33 -17.21 3.75
CA THR A 422 -6.51 -17.60 2.36
C THR A 422 -6.34 -16.36 1.50
N VAL A 423 -5.37 -16.40 0.59
CA VAL A 423 -5.09 -15.33 -0.36
C VAL A 423 -5.66 -15.73 -1.71
N ARG A 424 -6.42 -14.85 -2.34
CA ARG A 424 -6.97 -15.00 -3.68
C ARG A 424 -6.29 -14.01 -4.62
N LEU A 425 -5.74 -14.54 -5.71
CA LEU A 425 -5.23 -13.76 -6.83
C LEU A 425 -6.18 -13.87 -8.01
N ASN A 426 -6.50 -12.74 -8.63
CA ASN A 426 -7.32 -12.68 -9.84
C ASN A 426 -6.73 -11.68 -10.83
N ALA A 427 -6.39 -12.14 -12.03
CA ALA A 427 -5.90 -11.28 -13.10
C ALA A 427 -7.08 -10.80 -13.96
N SER A 428 -7.23 -9.49 -14.12
CA SER A 428 -8.21 -8.87 -15.02
C SER A 428 -7.65 -8.61 -16.41
N GLU A 429 -6.33 -8.54 -16.55
CA GLU A 429 -5.62 -8.37 -17.82
C GLU A 429 -4.28 -9.12 -17.82
N CYS A 430 -3.66 -9.22 -18.99
CA CYS A 430 -2.38 -9.89 -19.15
C CYS A 430 -1.23 -9.03 -18.62
N LEU A 431 -0.40 -9.64 -17.78
CA LEU A 431 0.84 -9.02 -17.34
C LEU A 431 1.83 -9.01 -18.51
N ALA A 432 2.52 -7.87 -18.69
CA ALA A 432 3.52 -7.73 -19.74
C ALA A 432 4.74 -8.65 -19.53
N ALA A 433 5.06 -8.97 -18.27
CA ALA A 433 6.14 -9.86 -17.88
C ALA A 433 5.80 -10.54 -16.54
N PRO A 434 6.44 -11.69 -16.22
CA PRO A 434 6.36 -12.28 -14.89
C PRO A 434 6.75 -11.25 -13.83
N THR A 435 5.89 -11.08 -12.83
CA THR A 435 6.03 -10.02 -11.82
C THR A 435 6.10 -10.65 -10.44
N THR A 436 7.08 -10.24 -9.63
CA THR A 436 7.25 -10.71 -8.26
C THR A 436 6.89 -9.60 -7.27
N PHE A 437 6.01 -9.92 -6.32
CA PHE A 437 5.69 -9.06 -5.19
C PHE A 437 5.80 -9.86 -3.89
N GLU A 438 5.75 -9.14 -2.76
CA GLU A 438 5.94 -9.74 -1.44
C GLU A 438 4.67 -9.57 -0.62
N ILE A 439 4.28 -10.65 0.06
CA ILE A 439 3.23 -10.64 1.08
C ILE A 439 3.92 -10.87 2.42
N GLN A 440 3.66 -10.00 3.39
CA GLN A 440 4.32 -10.08 4.70
C GLN A 440 3.37 -9.78 5.84
N MET A 441 3.72 -10.27 7.01
CA MET A 441 3.07 -9.85 8.25
C MET A 441 3.65 -8.51 8.67
N MET A 442 2.78 -7.56 8.94
CA MET A 442 3.18 -6.24 9.40
C MET A 442 3.92 -6.36 10.74
N GLY A 443 5.15 -5.81 10.80
CA GLY A 443 6.00 -5.79 11.99
C GLY A 443 6.90 -7.02 12.16
N ILE A 444 6.94 -7.89 11.16
CA ILE A 444 7.74 -9.12 11.10
C ILE A 444 8.51 -9.14 9.78
N ASN A 445 9.74 -9.65 9.78
CA ASN A 445 10.64 -9.54 8.62
C ASN A 445 10.51 -10.70 7.63
N GLU A 446 9.88 -11.81 8.01
CA GLU A 446 9.62 -12.90 7.07
C GLU A 446 8.60 -12.50 6.01
N VAL A 447 8.99 -12.72 4.75
CA VAL A 447 8.18 -12.42 3.57
C VAL A 447 7.86 -13.69 2.79
N LEU A 448 6.68 -13.71 2.19
CA LEU A 448 6.29 -14.65 1.15
C LEU A 448 6.48 -13.98 -0.22
N LYS A 449 7.42 -14.51 -1.02
CA LYS A 449 7.64 -14.04 -2.40
C LYS A 449 6.69 -14.74 -3.36
N VAL A 450 5.84 -13.98 -4.05
CA VAL A 450 4.88 -14.51 -5.01
C VAL A 450 5.26 -14.02 -6.40
N THR A 451 5.65 -14.96 -7.27
CA THR A 451 5.91 -14.67 -8.70
C THR A 451 4.70 -15.07 -9.50
N VAL A 452 4.08 -14.10 -10.18
CA VAL A 452 2.87 -14.29 -10.97
C VAL A 452 3.19 -14.19 -12.45
N GLU A 453 2.69 -15.12 -13.24
CA GLU A 453 2.70 -15.08 -14.71
C GLU A 453 1.29 -15.34 -15.25
N THR A 454 0.88 -14.62 -16.29
CA THR A 454 -0.44 -14.78 -16.90
C THR A 454 -0.36 -15.62 -18.17
N MET A 455 -1.24 -16.62 -18.28
CA MET A 455 -1.33 -17.54 -19.41
C MET A 455 -2.20 -16.94 -20.54
N CYS A 456 -1.63 -15.95 -21.22
CA CYS A 456 -2.31 -15.19 -22.28
C CYS A 456 -1.92 -15.61 -23.69
N ASP A 457 -0.79 -16.28 -23.83
CA ASP A 457 -0.35 -16.80 -25.12
C ASP A 457 -0.96 -18.18 -25.38
N CYS A 458 -1.18 -18.44 -26.66
CA CYS A 458 -1.78 -19.68 -27.11
C CYS A 458 -0.70 -20.64 -27.59
N ASP A 459 -0.56 -21.78 -26.91
CA ASP A 459 0.33 -22.85 -27.33
C ASP A 459 -0.41 -23.84 -28.23
N CYS A 460 -0.34 -23.60 -29.53
CA CYS A 460 -0.93 -24.46 -30.54
C CYS A 460 0.00 -25.57 -31.04
N GLY A 461 1.27 -25.55 -30.60
CA GLY A 461 2.36 -26.31 -31.22
C GLY A 461 3.00 -25.59 -32.41
N ALA A 462 3.80 -26.33 -33.19
CA ALA A 462 4.51 -25.79 -34.34
C ALA A 462 3.56 -25.36 -35.48
N LYS A 463 3.88 -24.23 -36.10
CA LYS A 463 3.15 -23.72 -37.28
C LYS A 463 3.49 -24.57 -38.49
N GLU A 464 2.50 -24.92 -39.29
CA GLU A 464 2.70 -25.67 -40.53
C GLU A 464 2.70 -24.70 -41.72
N GLU A 465 3.88 -24.40 -42.26
CA GLU A 465 4.03 -23.59 -43.47
C GLU A 465 3.62 -24.37 -44.73
N ASN A 466 3.07 -23.66 -45.73
CA ASN A 466 2.59 -24.25 -46.98
C ASN A 466 1.64 -25.43 -46.76
N SER A 467 0.79 -25.33 -45.72
CA SER A 467 -0.09 -26.42 -45.32
C SER A 467 -1.05 -26.76 -46.46
N LYS A 468 -1.22 -28.05 -46.71
CA LYS A 468 -2.21 -28.55 -47.69
C LYS A 468 -3.64 -28.12 -47.32
N HIS A 469 -3.90 -27.92 -46.03
CA HIS A 469 -5.17 -27.42 -45.52
C HIS A 469 -5.41 -25.94 -45.83
N CYS A 470 -4.34 -25.20 -46.15
CA CYS A 470 -4.38 -23.79 -46.53
C CYS A 470 -4.09 -23.60 -48.04
N ALA A 471 -4.55 -24.55 -48.86
CA ALA A 471 -4.35 -24.56 -50.32
C ALA A 471 -2.87 -24.49 -50.75
N GLY A 472 -1.94 -24.94 -49.90
CA GLY A 472 -0.50 -25.01 -50.20
C GLY A 472 0.25 -23.67 -50.20
N ASN A 473 -0.43 -22.55 -49.96
CA ASN A 473 0.13 -21.20 -50.00
C ASN A 473 -0.08 -20.41 -48.68
N GLY A 474 -0.51 -21.08 -47.62
CA GLY A 474 -0.77 -20.45 -46.32
C GLY A 474 -0.13 -21.23 -45.17
N THR A 475 0.09 -20.53 -44.06
CA THR A 475 0.57 -21.10 -42.81
C THR A 475 -0.62 -21.47 -41.93
N LEU A 476 -0.70 -22.74 -41.52
CA LEU A 476 -1.69 -23.20 -40.54
C LEU A 476 -1.15 -22.92 -39.13
N ASP A 477 -1.88 -22.11 -38.37
CA ASP A 477 -1.53 -21.72 -37.00
C ASP A 477 -2.81 -21.75 -36.15
N CYS A 478 -2.81 -22.53 -35.06
CA CYS A 478 -3.97 -22.68 -34.18
C CYS A 478 -5.29 -23.12 -34.86
N GLY A 479 -5.22 -23.82 -36.00
CA GLY A 479 -6.39 -24.21 -36.78
C GLY A 479 -6.89 -23.13 -37.75
N ILE A 480 -6.22 -21.99 -37.84
CA ILE A 480 -6.50 -20.89 -38.78
C ILE A 480 -5.46 -20.91 -39.90
N CYS A 481 -5.90 -20.71 -41.14
CA CYS A 481 -5.01 -20.49 -42.27
C CYS A 481 -4.69 -19.00 -42.43
N ARG A 482 -3.43 -18.62 -42.20
CA ARG A 482 -2.92 -17.28 -42.50
C ARG A 482 -2.25 -17.28 -43.86
N THR A 483 -2.75 -16.47 -44.78
CA THR A 483 -2.12 -16.29 -46.08
C THR A 483 -0.89 -15.39 -45.93
N THR A 484 0.23 -15.77 -46.53
CA THR A 484 1.38 -14.87 -46.67
C THR A 484 1.02 -13.83 -47.72
N ALA A 485 0.46 -12.69 -47.31
CA ALA A 485 0.05 -11.66 -48.23
C ALA A 485 1.28 -10.97 -48.86
N PHE A 486 1.63 -11.38 -50.08
CA PHE A 486 1.93 -10.47 -51.20
C PHE A 486 1.81 -11.25 -52.52
N ARG A 487 0.58 -11.33 -53.05
CA ARG A 487 0.33 -11.42 -54.50
C ARG A 487 -1.04 -10.85 -54.78
N SER A 488 -1.06 -9.57 -55.12
CA SER A 488 -2.15 -8.96 -55.88
C SER A 488 -2.21 -9.64 -57.25
N ALA A 489 -3.07 -10.64 -57.40
CA ALA A 489 -3.59 -11.05 -58.69
C ALA A 489 -4.96 -11.66 -58.47
N ALA A 490 -5.97 -10.99 -59.01
CA ALA A 490 -7.32 -11.49 -59.11
C ALA A 490 -7.31 -12.84 -59.83
N GLU A 491 -7.75 -13.90 -59.14
CA GLU A 491 -8.24 -15.09 -59.81
C GLU A 491 -9.65 -15.36 -59.32
N LYS A 492 -10.59 -14.88 -60.14
CA LYS A 492 -12.02 -15.14 -60.04
C LYS A 492 -12.24 -16.64 -60.16
N VAL A 493 -12.87 -17.25 -59.15
CA VAL A 493 -13.69 -18.44 -59.36
C VAL A 493 -15.13 -18.05 -59.04
N CYS A 494 -15.83 -17.53 -60.06
CA CYS A 494 -17.28 -17.52 -60.08
C CYS A 494 -17.72 -18.70 -60.96
N VAL A 495 -18.30 -19.74 -60.36
CA VAL A 495 -19.12 -20.70 -61.10
C VAL A 495 -20.55 -20.14 -61.09
N SER A 496 -20.99 -19.73 -62.28
CA SER A 496 -22.26 -19.11 -62.56
C SER A 496 -23.42 -20.11 -62.55
N ALA A 497 -24.55 -19.73 -61.93
CA ALA A 497 -25.88 -20.09 -62.39
C ALA A 497 -26.71 -18.79 -62.55
N GLY A 498 -26.90 -18.38 -63.80
CA GLY A 498 -27.98 -17.50 -64.29
C GLY A 498 -28.12 -16.09 -63.71
N GLY A 499 -27.62 -15.07 -64.43
CA GLY A 499 -28.01 -13.67 -64.20
C GLY A 499 -27.16 -12.68 -64.97
N VAL A 500 -27.75 -12.02 -65.98
CA VAL A 500 -27.17 -11.12 -66.98
C VAL A 500 -26.24 -10.03 -66.42
N CYS A 501 -25.04 -9.88 -66.99
CA CYS A 501 -24.14 -8.73 -66.77
C CYS A 501 -24.38 -7.67 -67.85
N ALA A 502 -24.60 -6.41 -67.45
CA ALA A 502 -24.55 -5.25 -68.33
C ALA A 502 -23.16 -4.58 -68.26
N VAL A 503 -22.59 -4.31 -69.43
CA VAL A 503 -21.28 -3.67 -69.61
C VAL A 503 -21.47 -2.14 -69.65
N GLY A 504 -20.74 -1.42 -68.81
CA GLY A 504 -20.54 0.02 -68.92
C GLY A 504 -19.05 0.33 -68.93
N VAL A 505 -18.51 0.67 -70.10
CA VAL A 505 -17.17 1.23 -70.28
C VAL A 505 -17.31 2.75 -70.36
N SER A 506 -16.57 3.48 -69.53
CA SER A 506 -16.21 4.87 -69.85
C SER A 506 -14.71 5.09 -69.63
N VAL A 507 -14.17 5.84 -70.58
CA VAL A 507 -12.77 6.04 -70.94
C VAL A 507 -12.14 7.10 -70.05
N GLY A 508 -10.83 6.97 -69.80
CA GLY A 508 -10.09 7.75 -68.81
C GLY A 508 -9.68 9.17 -69.21
N SER A 509 -8.95 9.82 -68.30
CA SER A 509 -8.08 10.96 -68.57
C SER A 509 -7.05 11.11 -67.43
N THR A 510 -5.78 11.10 -67.81
CA THR A 510 -4.60 11.44 -67.02
C THR A 510 -4.51 12.95 -66.77
N ALA A 511 -4.15 13.39 -65.56
CA ALA A 511 -3.43 14.65 -65.35
C ALA A 511 -2.70 14.66 -64.00
N SER A 512 -1.37 14.73 -64.09
CA SER A 512 -0.44 15.09 -63.02
C SER A 512 -0.47 16.60 -62.83
N VAL A 513 -0.48 17.09 -61.58
CA VAL A 513 -0.21 18.52 -61.30
C VAL A 513 0.80 18.65 -60.16
N THR A 514 1.89 19.30 -60.53
CA THR A 514 3.08 19.75 -59.80
C THR A 514 2.78 20.83 -58.75
N MET A 515 3.56 20.80 -57.65
CA MET A 515 3.67 21.88 -56.67
C MET A 515 4.37 23.12 -57.24
N PRO A 516 4.02 24.34 -56.79
CA PRO A 516 4.88 25.51 -56.97
C PRO A 516 5.60 25.89 -55.68
N THR A 517 6.92 26.03 -55.78
CA THR A 517 7.83 26.75 -54.86
C THR A 517 8.12 28.14 -55.41
N VAL A 518 7.94 29.24 -54.66
CA VAL A 518 8.72 30.52 -54.81
C VAL A 518 8.52 31.42 -53.55
N PRO A 519 9.26 32.54 -53.33
CA PRO A 519 10.49 32.66 -52.55
C PRO A 519 10.37 33.60 -51.31
N ALA A 520 11.48 33.77 -50.59
CA ALA A 520 11.67 34.68 -49.46
C ALA A 520 11.82 36.17 -49.89
N THR A 521 11.28 37.11 -49.09
CA THR A 521 12.01 38.22 -48.40
C THR A 521 11.08 39.19 -47.62
N SER A 522 11.63 39.67 -46.49
CA SER A 522 11.43 40.95 -45.76
C SER A 522 10.14 41.27 -44.96
N ALA A 523 10.30 41.21 -43.64
CA ALA A 523 9.99 42.20 -42.59
C ALA A 523 8.67 43.00 -42.61
N SER A 524 7.80 42.75 -41.61
CA SER A 524 7.29 43.80 -40.69
C SER A 524 6.55 43.17 -39.51
N SER A 525 6.72 43.81 -38.35
CA SER A 525 6.14 43.51 -37.04
C SER A 525 4.62 43.34 -37.00
N ALA A 526 4.14 42.25 -36.40
CA ALA A 526 2.81 42.18 -35.79
C ALA A 526 2.83 41.15 -34.64
N THR A 527 2.55 41.64 -33.43
CA THR A 527 2.42 40.87 -32.20
C THR A 527 1.16 40.01 -32.27
N VAL A 528 1.30 38.68 -32.21
CA VAL A 528 0.17 37.75 -32.08
C VAL A 528 0.43 36.84 -30.88
N SER A 529 -0.40 37.00 -29.85
CA SER A 529 -0.44 36.14 -28.67
C SER A 529 -0.98 34.76 -29.04
N ILE A 530 -0.16 33.73 -28.88
CA ILE A 530 -0.57 32.32 -29.02
C ILE A 530 -0.52 31.68 -27.64
N THR A 531 -1.70 31.35 -27.12
CA THR A 531 -1.89 30.54 -25.92
C THR A 531 -1.70 29.07 -26.30
N ILE A 532 -0.67 28.42 -25.75
CA ILE A 532 -0.43 26.98 -25.88
C ILE A 532 -1.11 26.28 -24.70
N PRO A 533 -2.01 25.31 -24.89
CA PRO A 533 -2.53 24.50 -23.80
C PRO A 533 -1.48 23.46 -23.40
N VAL A 534 -0.85 23.65 -22.25
CA VAL A 534 -0.08 22.61 -21.57
C VAL A 534 -1.08 21.72 -20.82
N ALA A 535 -1.17 20.46 -21.24
CA ALA A 535 -1.92 19.43 -20.53
C ALA A 535 -1.17 19.07 -19.23
N ILE A 536 -1.68 19.56 -18.09
CA ILE A 536 -1.27 19.15 -16.75
C ILE A 536 -2.14 17.94 -16.38
N SER A 537 -1.51 16.78 -16.27
CA SER A 537 -2.12 15.55 -15.74
C SER A 537 -1.90 15.47 -14.22
N SER A 538 -2.88 14.86 -13.55
CA SER A 538 -2.97 14.47 -12.14
C SER A 538 -2.99 15.58 -11.07
N THR A 539 -4.21 16.09 -10.82
CA THR A 539 -4.63 16.55 -9.49
C THR A 539 -4.76 15.35 -8.56
N HIS A 540 -3.96 15.29 -7.50
CA HIS A 540 -4.26 14.44 -6.34
C HIS A 540 -5.57 14.91 -5.70
N THR A 541 -6.60 14.07 -5.73
CA THR A 541 -7.83 14.29 -4.98
C THR A 541 -7.60 13.97 -3.51
N GLU A 542 -7.44 15.02 -2.70
CA GLU A 542 -7.46 14.98 -1.23
C GLU A 542 -8.79 14.35 -0.76
N SER A 543 -8.70 13.31 0.07
CA SER A 543 -9.88 12.58 0.55
C SER A 543 -10.73 13.49 1.46
N GLU A 544 -12.05 13.26 1.54
CA GLU A 544 -12.94 14.06 2.40
C GLU A 544 -12.52 14.01 3.88
N SER A 545 -11.85 12.94 4.32
CA SER A 545 -11.30 12.83 5.67
C SER A 545 -10.10 13.76 5.91
N GLU A 546 -9.22 13.96 4.92
CA GLU A 546 -8.08 14.88 5.04
C GLU A 546 -8.52 16.35 5.10
N ARG A 547 -9.58 16.70 4.36
CA ARG A 547 -10.19 18.03 4.41
C ARG A 547 -10.87 18.33 5.75
N ASP A 548 -11.58 17.36 6.33
CA ASP A 548 -12.28 17.55 7.61
C ASP A 548 -11.29 17.73 8.78
N VAL A 549 -10.16 17.00 8.78
CA VAL A 549 -9.10 17.18 9.78
C VAL A 549 -8.41 18.53 9.65
N ARG A 550 -8.03 18.94 8.42
CA ARG A 550 -7.42 20.25 8.18
C ARG A 550 -8.32 21.40 8.62
N TYR A 551 -9.62 21.28 8.37
CA TYR A 551 -10.60 22.28 8.77
C TYR A 551 -10.75 22.36 10.30
N ARG A 552 -10.88 21.22 10.98
CA ARG A 552 -11.01 21.17 12.45
C ARG A 552 -9.76 21.66 13.18
N VAL A 553 -8.56 21.35 12.68
CA VAL A 553 -7.29 21.84 13.25
C VAL A 553 -7.15 23.36 13.06
N GLN A 554 -7.49 23.87 11.87
CA GLN A 554 -7.44 25.32 11.59
C GLN A 554 -8.51 26.12 12.34
N GLU A 555 -9.67 25.53 12.63
CA GLU A 555 -10.74 26.16 13.41
C GLU A 555 -10.38 26.23 14.90
N HIS A 556 -9.74 25.19 15.45
CA HIS A 556 -9.23 25.21 16.82
C HIS A 556 -8.09 26.23 17.02
N GLN A 557 -7.15 26.34 16.07
CA GLN A 557 -6.09 27.34 16.12
C GLN A 557 -6.65 28.78 16.05
N ARG A 558 -7.69 29.03 15.22
CA ARG A 558 -8.36 30.34 15.17
C ARG A 558 -9.07 30.70 16.47
N ASN A 559 -9.77 29.75 17.09
CA ASN A 559 -10.47 29.98 18.36
C ASN A 559 -9.49 30.22 19.52
N TRP A 560 -8.30 29.62 19.49
CA TRP A 560 -7.26 29.86 20.49
C TRP A 560 -6.64 31.26 20.38
N VAL A 561 -6.38 31.74 19.16
CA VAL A 561 -5.90 33.11 18.91
C VAL A 561 -6.95 34.15 19.33
N SER A 562 -8.24 33.87 19.14
CA SER A 562 -9.33 34.76 19.57
C SER A 562 -9.45 34.84 21.10
N ASN A 563 -9.37 33.70 21.81
CA ASN A 563 -9.44 33.66 23.27
C ASN A 563 -8.24 34.30 23.97
N LYS A 564 -7.07 34.39 23.31
CA LYS A 564 -5.90 35.12 23.83
C LYS A 564 -6.04 36.64 23.71
N LYS A 565 -6.91 37.12 22.81
CA LYS A 565 -7.17 38.55 22.62
C LYS A 565 -8.12 39.11 23.68
N GLU A 566 -9.10 38.33 24.13
CA GLU A 566 -10.05 38.72 25.20
C GLU A 566 -9.46 38.65 26.62
N ARG A 567 -8.31 38.00 26.84
CA ARG A 567 -7.62 37.99 28.15
C ARG A 567 -6.54 39.06 28.31
N LYS A 568 -6.45 40.01 27.37
CA LYS A 568 -5.50 41.14 27.41
C LYS A 568 -6.16 42.52 27.29
N GLU A 569 -7.48 42.61 27.44
CA GLU A 569 -8.21 43.86 27.69
C GLU A 569 -8.70 43.92 29.13
#